data_AF-A0A963JUB8-F1
#
_entry.id   AF-A0A963JUB8-F1
#
_cell.length_a   1.000
_cell.length_b   1.000
_cell.length_c   1.000
_cell.angle_alpha   90.00
_cell.angle_beta   90.00
_cell.angle_gamma   90.00
#
_symmetry.space_group_name_H-M   'P 1'
#
loop_
_entity.id
_entity.type
_entity.pdbx_description
1 polymer ?
#
loop_
_entity_poly.entity_id
_entity_poly.type
_entity_poly.pdbx_seq_one_letter_code
_entity_poly.pdbx_strand_id
1 'polypeptide(L)'
;KLVFVSIPGQPMPFFVKPIARALCAKVQQQLIDPNVEAGLAYMEDHLGRHRWFAGEHLSMADFQMSFAVEAALSRGAKAAERPHLQAYCARMQARPAYQRAIQKGGPVVMEM
;
A
#
# COMPACT_ATOMS: atom_id res chain seq x y z
N LYS A 1 1.83 -2.76 9.55
CA LYS A 1 0.56 -2.10 9.92
C LYS A 1 -0.46 -3.09 10.50
N LEU A 2 -0.82 -4.18 9.81
CA LEU A 2 -1.93 -5.07 10.20
C LEU A 2 -1.84 -5.66 11.63
N VAL A 3 -0.72 -6.29 12.01
CA VAL A 3 -0.61 -6.93 13.34
C VAL A 3 -0.78 -5.91 14.49
N PHE A 4 -0.14 -4.75 14.39
CA PHE A 4 -0.21 -3.71 15.43
C PHE A 4 -1.56 -2.97 15.45
N VAL A 5 -2.31 -2.97 14.35
CA VAL A 5 -3.69 -2.45 14.31
C VAL A 5 -4.69 -3.47 14.89
N SER A 6 -4.43 -4.77 14.77
CA SER A 6 -5.32 -5.82 15.25
C SER A 6 -5.19 -6.13 16.75
N ILE A 7 -3.99 -6.04 17.32
CA ILE A 7 -3.73 -6.33 18.75
C ILE A 7 -4.66 -5.55 19.71
N PRO A 8 -4.92 -4.23 19.52
CA PRO A 8 -5.86 -3.47 20.35
C PRO A 8 -7.33 -3.90 20.31
N GLY A 9 -7.71 -4.71 19.31
CA GLY A 9 -9.07 -5.20 19.08
C GLY A 9 -9.35 -6.55 19.74
N GLN A 10 -8.34 -7.26 20.24
CA GLN A 10 -8.52 -8.54 20.91
C GLN A 10 -9.19 -8.38 22.30
N PRO A 11 -9.97 -9.38 22.76
CA PRO A 11 -10.62 -9.32 24.07
C PRO A 11 -9.56 -9.23 25.18
N MET A 12 -9.49 -8.07 25.81
CA MET A 12 -8.58 -7.76 26.92
C MET A 12 -9.33 -7.01 28.02
N PRO A 13 -8.92 -7.15 29.29
CA PRO A 13 -9.49 -6.37 30.38
C PRO A 13 -9.42 -4.86 30.09
N PHE A 14 -10.48 -4.12 30.45
CA PHE A 14 -10.65 -2.71 30.12
C PHE A 14 -9.43 -1.84 30.51
N PHE A 15 -8.74 -2.18 31.60
CA PHE A 15 -7.59 -1.43 32.12
C PHE A 15 -6.29 -1.65 31.32
N VAL A 16 -6.13 -2.79 30.64
CA VAL A 16 -4.94 -3.09 29.81
C VAL A 16 -5.08 -2.51 28.40
N LYS A 17 -6.32 -2.44 27.91
CA LYS A 17 -6.67 -1.94 26.58
C LYS A 17 -6.09 -0.55 26.23
N PRO A 18 -6.14 0.49 27.08
CA PRO A 18 -5.55 1.78 26.76
C PRO A 18 -4.01 1.74 26.66
N ILE A 19 -3.34 0.96 27.51
CA ILE A 19 -1.88 0.81 27.49
C ILE A 19 -1.43 0.11 26.21
N ALA A 20 -2.08 -1.00 25.86
CA ALA A 20 -1.81 -1.73 24.63
C ALA A 20 -2.07 -0.88 23.37
N ARG A 21 -3.15 -0.08 23.37
CA ARG A 21 -3.45 0.90 22.30
C ARG A 21 -2.34 1.93 22.16
N ALA A 22 -1.91 2.54 23.26
CA ALA A 22 -0.87 3.56 23.25
C ALA A 22 0.48 3.00 22.77
N LEU A 23 0.85 1.79 23.20
CA LEU A 23 2.07 1.13 22.77
C LEU A 23 2.05 0.81 21.27
N CYS A 24 0.97 0.20 20.77
CA CYS A 24 0.81 -0.11 19.35
C CYS A 24 0.79 1.16 18.48
N ALA A 25 0.12 2.22 18.95
CA ALA A 25 0.10 3.51 18.28
C ALA A 25 1.51 4.12 18.21
N LYS A 26 2.28 4.06 19.30
CA LYS A 26 3.65 4.58 19.34
C LYS A 26 4.59 3.80 18.41
N VAL A 27 4.50 2.47 18.37
CA VAL A 27 5.27 1.63 17.43
C VAL A 27 4.89 1.93 15.98
N GLN A 28 3.59 2.07 15.70
CA GLN A 28 3.10 2.42 14.37
C GLN A 28 3.65 3.79 13.93
N GLN A 29 3.58 4.81 14.79
CA GLN A 29 4.05 6.16 14.50
C GLN A 29 5.57 6.29 14.39
N GLN A 30 6.32 5.59 15.25
CA GLN A 30 7.78 5.76 15.31
C GLN A 30 8.53 4.88 14.32
N LEU A 31 7.99 3.71 13.96
CA LEU A 31 8.73 2.72 13.17
C LEU A 31 8.03 2.34 11.86
N ILE A 32 6.70 2.35 11.80
CA ILE A 32 5.99 1.81 10.62
C ILE A 32 5.65 2.95 9.66
N ASP A 33 5.07 4.04 10.15
CA ASP A 33 4.65 5.17 9.32
C ASP A 33 5.82 5.88 8.62
N PRO A 34 6.98 6.14 9.28
CA PRO A 34 8.13 6.76 8.61
C PRO A 34 8.71 5.88 7.49
N ASN A 35 8.75 4.56 7.70
CA ASN A 35 9.24 3.62 6.70
C ASN A 35 8.30 3.50 5.50
N VAL A 36 6.98 3.51 5.74
CA VAL A 36 5.99 3.56 4.66
C VAL A 36 6.11 4.86 3.88
N GLU A 37 6.28 6.00 4.56
CA GLU A 37 6.46 7.30 3.91
C GLU A 37 7.72 7.33 3.04
N ALA A 38 8.85 6.86 3.57
CA ALA A 38 10.09 6.79 2.82
C ALA A 38 9.96 5.90 1.58
N GLY A 39 9.29 4.76 1.71
CA GLY A 39 8.98 3.87 0.59
C GLY A 39 8.09 4.53 -0.47
N LEU A 40 7.03 5.22 -0.05
CA LEU A 40 6.14 5.96 -0.96
C LEU A 40 6.89 7.08 -1.69
N ALA A 41 7.73 7.83 -0.97
CA ALA A 41 8.53 8.89 -1.54
C ALA A 41 9.53 8.35 -2.59
N TYR A 42 10.20 7.23 -2.28
CA TYR A 42 11.11 6.58 -3.21
C TYR A 42 10.39 6.10 -4.48
N MET A 43 9.24 5.41 -4.33
CA MET A 43 8.49 4.92 -5.49
C MET A 43 7.95 6.07 -6.35
N GLU A 44 7.46 7.14 -5.73
CA GLU A 44 6.97 8.33 -6.44
C GLU A 44 8.09 8.99 -7.26
N ASP A 45 9.25 9.20 -6.66
CA ASP A 45 10.40 9.81 -7.34
C ASP A 45 10.96 8.91 -8.46
N HIS A 46 10.99 7.59 -8.24
CA HIS A 46 11.37 6.62 -9.27
C HIS A 46 10.39 6.67 -10.45
N LEU A 47 9.08 6.62 -10.19
CA LEU A 47 8.05 6.62 -11.24
C LEU A 47 7.83 7.99 -11.89
N GLY A 48 8.34 9.07 -11.28
CA GLY A 48 8.47 10.37 -11.92
C GLY A 48 9.55 10.40 -13.01
N ARG A 49 10.55 9.51 -12.93
CA ARG A 49 11.69 9.43 -13.86
C ARG A 49 11.61 8.25 -14.81
N HIS A 50 10.94 7.17 -14.40
CA HIS A 50 10.86 5.92 -15.15
C HIS A 50 9.42 5.53 -15.42
N ARG A 51 9.19 4.92 -16.58
CA ARG A 51 7.87 4.38 -16.90
C ARG A 51 7.50 3.24 -15.95
N TRP A 52 8.37 2.24 -15.79
CA TRP A 52 8.15 1.04 -14.97
C TRP A 52 9.21 0.89 -13.88
N PHE A 53 8.99 0.00 -12.92
CA PHE A 53 9.93 -0.19 -11.81
C PHE A 53 11.31 -0.71 -12.26
N ALA A 54 11.37 -1.45 -13.37
CA ALA A 54 12.61 -1.96 -13.94
C ALA A 54 13.06 -1.25 -15.23
N GLY A 55 12.59 -0.02 -15.49
CA GLY A 55 13.00 0.80 -16.63
C GLY A 55 11.86 1.11 -17.62
N GLU A 56 12.16 1.06 -18.92
CA GLU A 56 11.20 1.48 -19.97
C GLU A 56 10.17 0.41 -20.35
N HIS A 57 10.45 -0.85 -20.01
CA HIS A 57 9.59 -1.98 -20.31
C HIS A 57 9.02 -2.61 -19.03
N LEU A 58 7.79 -3.10 -19.15
CA LEU A 58 7.12 -3.83 -18.09
C LEU A 58 7.86 -5.13 -17.79
N SER A 59 8.00 -5.45 -16.50
CA SER A 59 8.72 -6.62 -16.01
C SER A 59 8.00 -7.35 -14.86
N MET A 60 8.59 -8.45 -14.38
CA MET A 60 8.17 -9.12 -13.14
C MET A 60 8.12 -8.19 -11.92
N ALA A 61 9.00 -7.18 -11.86
CA ALA A 61 9.00 -6.21 -10.76
C ALA A 61 7.65 -5.48 -10.66
N ASP A 62 7.07 -5.10 -11.80
CA ASP A 62 5.81 -4.37 -11.83
C ASP A 62 4.61 -5.24 -11.41
N PHE A 63 4.64 -6.54 -11.72
CA PHE A 63 3.60 -7.46 -11.26
C PHE A 63 3.67 -7.68 -9.74
N GLN A 64 4.85 -7.70 -9.15
CA GLN A 64 5.00 -7.76 -7.70
C GLN A 64 4.57 -6.44 -7.05
N MET A 65 5.00 -5.31 -7.62
CA MET A 65 4.76 -3.99 -7.06
C MET A 65 3.32 -3.49 -7.26
N SER A 66 2.58 -3.98 -8.27
CA SER A 66 1.19 -3.55 -8.50
C SER A 66 0.31 -3.74 -7.27
N PHE A 67 0.45 -4.87 -6.56
CA PHE A 67 -0.32 -5.13 -5.34
C PHE A 67 0.07 -4.19 -4.20
N ALA A 68 1.37 -3.91 -4.04
CA ALA A 68 1.85 -2.99 -3.02
C ALA A 68 1.32 -1.56 -3.25
N VAL A 69 1.32 -1.11 -4.51
CA VAL A 69 0.82 0.21 -4.89
C VAL A 69 -0.70 0.29 -4.73
N GLU A 70 -1.48 -0.71 -5.17
CA GLU A 70 -2.92 -0.73 -4.95
C GLU A 70 -3.30 -0.75 -3.47
N ALA A 71 -2.59 -1.54 -2.66
CA ALA A 71 -2.79 -1.58 -1.21
C ALA A 71 -2.43 -0.23 -0.54
N ALA A 72 -1.41 0.46 -1.04
CA ALA A 72 -1.04 1.78 -0.55
C ALA A 72 -2.10 2.83 -0.88
N LEU A 73 -2.55 2.88 -2.14
CA LEU A 73 -3.55 3.83 -2.63
C LEU A 73 -4.92 3.62 -1.97
N SER A 74 -5.32 2.37 -1.72
CA SER A 74 -6.61 2.08 -1.05
C SER A 74 -6.64 2.39 0.44
N ARG A 75 -5.50 2.39 1.13
CA ARG A 75 -5.43 2.46 2.60
C ARG A 75 -4.75 3.72 3.14
N GLY A 76 -4.05 4.48 2.31
CA GLY A 76 -3.16 5.55 2.73
C GLY A 76 -3.50 6.89 2.09
N ALA A 77 -4.00 7.84 2.90
CA ALA A 77 -4.23 9.22 2.47
C ALA A 77 -2.99 9.84 1.80
N LYS A 78 -1.80 9.58 2.36
CA LYS A 78 -0.53 10.07 1.81
C LYS A 78 -0.12 9.45 0.47
N ALA A 79 -0.58 8.23 0.17
CA ALA A 79 -0.33 7.62 -1.13
C ALA A 79 -1.26 8.24 -2.19
N ALA A 80 -2.46 8.65 -1.82
CA ALA A 80 -3.39 9.36 -2.71
C ALA A 80 -2.92 10.78 -3.11
N GLU A 81 -1.93 11.34 -2.42
CA GLU A 81 -1.29 12.62 -2.77
C GLU A 81 -0.15 12.47 -3.79
N ARG A 82 0.14 11.25 -4.26
CA ARG A 82 1.30 10.93 -5.12
C ARG A 82 0.86 10.70 -6.57
N PRO A 83 1.00 11.69 -7.48
CA PRO A 83 0.48 11.59 -8.84
C PRO A 83 1.16 10.53 -9.70
N HIS A 84 2.45 10.27 -9.54
CA HIS A 84 3.14 9.26 -10.35
C HIS A 84 2.75 7.83 -9.95
N LEU A 85 2.53 7.56 -8.67
CA LEU A 85 1.93 6.32 -8.18
C LEU A 85 0.52 6.09 -8.75
N GLN A 86 -0.32 7.13 -8.76
CA GLN A 86 -1.66 7.06 -9.35
C GLN A 86 -1.59 6.78 -10.85
N ALA A 87 -0.73 7.50 -11.57
CA ALA A 87 -0.53 7.31 -13.00
C ALA A 87 -0.01 5.90 -13.33
N TYR A 88 0.91 5.36 -12.52
CA TYR A 88 1.37 3.98 -12.62
C TYR A 88 0.21 2.98 -12.42
N CYS A 89 -0.60 3.17 -11.37
CA CYS A 89 -1.73 2.30 -11.07
C CYS A 89 -2.75 2.27 -12.22
N ALA A 90 -3.16 3.46 -12.69
CA ALA A 90 -4.07 3.60 -13.83
C ALA A 90 -3.50 2.92 -15.09
N ARG A 91 -2.19 3.09 -15.36
CA ARG A 91 -1.52 2.46 -16.49
C ARG A 91 -1.51 0.94 -16.38
N MET A 92 -1.34 0.39 -15.18
CA MET A 92 -1.40 -1.05 -14.94
C MET A 92 -2.81 -1.59 -15.19
N GLN A 93 -3.83 -0.92 -14.65
CA GLN A 93 -5.23 -1.29 -14.76
C GLN A 93 -5.79 -1.20 -16.19
N ALA A 94 -5.28 -0.25 -16.99
CA ALA A 94 -5.66 -0.10 -18.40
C ALA A 94 -5.23 -1.29 -19.28
N ARG A 95 -4.34 -2.17 -18.80
CA ARG A 95 -3.83 -3.29 -19.60
C ARG A 95 -4.90 -4.38 -19.76
N PRO A 96 -5.17 -4.87 -20.98
CA PRO A 96 -6.13 -5.97 -21.19
C PRO A 96 -5.79 -7.24 -20.40
N ALA A 97 -4.50 -7.52 -20.21
CA ALA A 97 -4.06 -8.66 -19.39
C ALA A 97 -4.44 -8.50 -17.91
N TYR A 98 -4.38 -7.28 -17.38
CA TYR A 98 -4.78 -6.97 -16.01
C TYR A 98 -6.28 -7.15 -15.86
N GLN A 99 -7.07 -6.58 -16.76
CA GLN A 99 -8.54 -6.71 -16.75
C GLN A 99 -8.99 -8.17 -16.82
N ARG A 100 -8.36 -9.00 -17.67
CA ARG A 100 -8.63 -10.44 -17.70
C ARG A 100 -8.27 -11.14 -16.38
N ALA A 101 -7.21 -10.71 -15.71
CA ALA A 101 -6.83 -11.26 -14.41
C ALA A 101 -7.90 -10.92 -13.35
N ILE A 102 -8.41 -9.69 -13.32
CA ILE A 102 -9.51 -9.28 -12.42
C ILE A 102 -10.79 -10.05 -12.72
N GLN A 103 -11.16 -10.23 -13.99
CA GLN A 103 -12.35 -10.99 -14.37
C GLN A 103 -12.31 -12.45 -13.88
N LYS A 104 -11.11 -13.04 -13.78
CA LYS A 104 -10.94 -14.42 -13.31
C LYS A 104 -10.70 -14.52 -11.80
N GLY A 105 -9.94 -13.59 -11.23
CA GLY A 105 -9.45 -13.63 -9.85
C GLY A 105 -10.22 -12.75 -8.86
N GLY A 106 -11.12 -11.90 -9.34
CA GLY A 106 -11.80 -10.89 -8.53
C GLY A 106 -10.99 -9.60 -8.35
N PRO A 107 -11.58 -8.59 -7.69
CA PRO A 107 -10.92 -7.31 -7.43
C PRO A 107 -9.72 -7.46 -6.48
N VAL A 108 -8.65 -6.70 -6.73
CA VAL A 108 -7.41 -6.75 -5.91
C VAL A 108 -7.62 -6.17 -4.51
N VAL A 109 -8.43 -5.12 -4.41
CA VAL A 109 -8.86 -4.56 -3.13
C VAL A 109 -10.37 -4.72 -3.04
N MET A 110 -10.84 -5.32 -1.95
CA MET A 110 -12.26 -5.32 -1.64
C MET A 110 -12.66 -3.89 -1.24
N GLU A 111 -13.61 -3.30 -1.95
CA GLU A 111 -14.29 -2.11 -1.46
C GLU A 111 -15.04 -2.51 -0.17
N MET A 112 -14.66 -1.89 0.95
CA MET A 112 -15.32 -2.03 2.25
C MET A 112 -16.36 -0.94 2.44
#